data_AF-A0AAU3SBS3-F1
#
_entry.id   AF-A0AAU3SBS3-F1
#
_cell.length_a   1.000
_cell.length_b   1.000
_cell.length_c   1.000
_cell.angle_alpha   90.00
_cell.angle_beta   90.00
_cell.angle_gamma   90.00
#
_symmetry.space_group_name_H-M   'P 1'
#
loop_
_entity.id
_entity.type
_entity.pdbx_description
1 polymer ?
#
loop_
_entity_poly.entity_id
_entity_poly.type
_entity_poly.pdbx_seq_one_letter_code
_entity_poly.pdbx_strand_id
1 'polypeptide(L)'
;MTPDEALQQFRRIALGRALGRHVGSDRLIQLGLDALLAGVESPSLAMLAGLVRGEEPEAPGLFDQVLWELDLSVEVPDDPRAAQWALAYWAAEQIVDGTLDPTAGAWLIWYDVAYALGYPKALEPLGHCALLLDSWDEGWSTAFESLERDTIQAAREFLGTRPPGDRRD
;
A
#
# COMPACT_ATOMS: atom_id res chain seq x y z
N MET A 1 0.93 -5.29 -16.98
CA MET A 1 0.68 -6.06 -15.75
C MET A 1 0.46 -7.51 -16.13
N THR A 2 1.05 -8.45 -15.40
CA THR A 2 0.82 -9.90 -15.52
C THR A 2 -0.26 -10.38 -14.55
N PRO A 3 -0.83 -11.59 -14.72
CA PRO A 3 -1.74 -12.17 -13.71
C PRO A 3 -1.15 -12.16 -12.30
N ASP A 4 0.10 -12.58 -12.13
CA ASP A 4 0.75 -12.66 -10.82
C ASP A 4 0.92 -11.28 -10.18
N GLU A 5 1.27 -10.27 -10.98
CA GLU A 5 1.34 -8.88 -10.53
C GLU A 5 -0.04 -8.37 -10.07
N ALA A 6 -1.09 -8.76 -10.79
CA ALA A 6 -2.48 -8.43 -10.44
C ALA A 6 -2.88 -9.05 -9.09
N LEU A 7 -2.63 -10.34 -8.91
CA LEU A 7 -2.93 -11.06 -7.66
C LEU A 7 -2.15 -10.46 -6.47
N GLN A 8 -0.89 -10.07 -6.69
CA GLN A 8 -0.12 -9.36 -5.68
C GLN A 8 -0.71 -8.00 -5.35
N GLN A 9 -1.17 -7.23 -6.34
CA GLN A 9 -1.84 -5.95 -6.10
C GLN A 9 -3.16 -6.13 -5.32
N PHE A 10 -3.95 -7.16 -5.63
CA PHE A 10 -5.14 -7.51 -4.85
C PHE A 10 -4.79 -7.80 -3.38
N ARG A 11 -3.77 -8.64 -3.13
CA ARG A 11 -3.30 -8.95 -1.77
C ARG A 11 -2.81 -7.71 -1.03
N ARG A 12 -2.10 -6.80 -1.71
CA ARG A 12 -1.65 -5.53 -1.13
C ARG A 12 -2.84 -4.67 -0.75
N ILE A 13 -3.79 -4.43 -1.64
CA ILE A 13 -4.96 -3.60 -1.33
C ILE A 13 -5.80 -4.22 -0.21
N ALA A 14 -5.98 -5.55 -0.23
CA ALA A 14 -6.67 -6.29 0.82
C ALA A 14 -6.01 -6.10 2.20
N LEU A 15 -4.68 -6.23 2.27
CA LEU A 15 -3.92 -6.01 3.51
C LEU A 15 -4.07 -4.58 4.01
N GLY A 16 -3.92 -3.58 3.12
CA GLY A 16 -4.12 -2.18 3.47
C GLY A 16 -5.52 -1.93 4.06
N ARG A 17 -6.57 -2.44 3.39
CA ARG A 17 -7.96 -2.32 3.87
C ARG A 17 -8.16 -2.99 5.22
N ALA A 18 -7.61 -4.19 5.42
CA ALA A 18 -7.70 -4.92 6.68
C ALA A 18 -6.95 -4.22 7.83
N LEU A 19 -5.90 -3.46 7.51
CA LEU A 19 -5.19 -2.56 8.44
C LEU A 19 -5.89 -1.20 8.62
N GLY A 20 -7.12 -1.05 8.13
CA GLY A 20 -7.93 0.16 8.30
C GLY A 20 -7.66 1.26 7.26
N ARG A 21 -6.93 0.98 6.18
CA ARG A 21 -6.71 1.97 5.11
C ARG A 21 -7.93 2.06 4.21
N HIS A 22 -8.37 3.30 3.98
CA HIS A 22 -9.35 3.57 2.95
C HIS A 22 -8.69 3.51 1.57
N VAL A 23 -9.29 2.75 0.66
CA VAL A 23 -8.91 2.68 -0.76
C VAL A 23 -10.13 3.09 -1.56
N GLY A 24 -9.98 4.11 -2.40
CA GLY A 24 -11.07 4.65 -3.22
C GLY A 24 -11.61 3.62 -4.19
N SER A 25 -12.92 3.67 -4.45
CA SER A 25 -13.60 2.76 -5.38
C SER A 25 -13.00 2.80 -6.79
N ASP A 26 -12.57 3.98 -7.24
CA ASP A 26 -11.88 4.19 -8.52
C ASP A 26 -10.64 3.28 -8.67
N ARG A 27 -9.84 3.17 -7.61
CA ARG A 27 -8.64 2.31 -7.60
C ARG A 27 -9.00 0.83 -7.59
N LEU A 28 -10.07 0.44 -6.89
CA LEU A 28 -10.55 -0.96 -6.89
C LEU A 28 -11.05 -1.37 -8.28
N ILE A 29 -11.79 -0.48 -8.95
CA ILE A 29 -12.32 -0.69 -10.30
C ILE A 29 -11.16 -0.78 -11.31
N GLN A 30 -10.19 0.15 -11.22
CA GLN A 30 -9.02 0.13 -12.10
C GLN A 30 -8.21 -1.17 -11.96
N LEU A 31 -7.96 -1.63 -10.72
CA LEU A 31 -7.30 -2.92 -10.50
C LEU A 31 -8.12 -4.08 -11.08
N GLY A 32 -9.45 -4.04 -10.93
CA GLY A 32 -10.35 -5.03 -11.55
C GLY A 32 -10.18 -5.10 -13.07
N LEU A 33 -10.16 -3.94 -13.74
CA LEU A 33 -9.95 -3.83 -15.17
C LEU A 33 -8.56 -4.34 -15.60
N ASP A 34 -7.51 -3.90 -14.91
CA ASP A 34 -6.15 -4.30 -15.24
C ASP A 34 -5.97 -5.82 -15.09
N ALA A 35 -6.56 -6.42 -14.05
CA ALA A 35 -6.49 -7.85 -13.79
C ALA A 35 -7.27 -8.67 -14.82
N LEU A 36 -8.44 -8.19 -15.23
CA LEU A 36 -9.23 -8.80 -16.31
C LEU A 36 -8.45 -8.78 -17.63
N LEU A 37 -7.81 -7.66 -17.96
CA LEU A 37 -6.96 -7.53 -19.15
C LEU A 37 -5.70 -8.40 -19.08
N ALA A 38 -5.19 -8.65 -17.87
CA ALA A 38 -4.07 -9.57 -17.64
C ALA A 38 -4.48 -11.05 -17.77
N GLY A 39 -5.77 -11.37 -17.81
CA GLY A 39 -6.29 -12.73 -17.94
C GLY A 39 -6.59 -13.43 -16.61
N VAL A 40 -6.76 -12.68 -15.52
CA VAL A 40 -7.29 -13.24 -14.26
C VAL A 40 -8.78 -13.53 -14.45
N GLU A 41 -9.22 -14.72 -14.05
CA GLU A 41 -10.62 -15.14 -14.16
C GLU A 41 -11.28 -15.22 -12.79
N SER A 42 -12.31 -14.40 -12.56
CA SER A 42 -13.21 -14.49 -11.42
C SER A 42 -14.59 -13.93 -11.82
N PRO A 43 -15.70 -14.56 -11.42
CA PRO A 43 -17.04 -14.04 -11.69
C PRO A 43 -17.23 -12.59 -11.24
N SER A 44 -16.82 -12.26 -10.02
CA SER A 44 -16.96 -10.90 -9.48
C SER A 44 -15.95 -9.90 -10.04
N LEU A 45 -14.85 -10.37 -10.65
CA LEU A 45 -13.86 -9.50 -11.25
C LEU A 45 -14.41 -8.73 -12.45
N ALA A 46 -15.14 -9.42 -13.33
CA ALA A 46 -15.77 -8.78 -14.48
C ALA A 46 -16.81 -7.74 -14.06
N MET A 47 -17.54 -8.00 -12.97
CA MET A 47 -18.48 -7.04 -12.39
C MET A 47 -17.77 -5.82 -11.80
N LEU A 48 -16.69 -6.04 -11.02
CA LEU A 48 -15.87 -4.96 -10.46
C LEU A 48 -15.28 -4.05 -11.55
N ALA A 49 -14.73 -4.64 -12.61
CA ALA A 49 -14.15 -3.92 -13.74
C ALA A 49 -15.19 -3.13 -14.56
N GLY A 50 -16.45 -3.57 -14.50
CA GLY A 50 -17.56 -3.01 -15.29
C GLY A 50 -18.35 -1.91 -14.58
N LEU A 51 -18.06 -1.60 -13.32
CA LEU A 51 -18.82 -0.61 -12.56
C LEU A 51 -18.76 0.77 -13.21
N VAL A 52 -19.92 1.41 -13.34
CA VAL A 52 -20.03 2.80 -13.78
C VAL A 52 -20.10 3.77 -12.60
N ARG A 53 -20.01 5.08 -12.84
CA ARG A 53 -20.02 6.12 -11.78
C ARG A 53 -21.14 6.00 -10.75
N GLY A 54 -22.31 5.49 -11.13
CA GLY A 54 -23.44 5.32 -10.21
C GLY A 54 -23.31 4.12 -9.26
N GLU A 55 -22.43 3.18 -9.58
CA GLU A 55 -22.27 1.88 -8.92
C GLU A 55 -20.93 1.79 -8.16
N GLU A 56 -20.10 2.84 -8.21
CA GLU A 56 -18.84 2.94 -7.45
C GLU A 56 -18.97 2.57 -5.95
N PRO A 57 -20.09 2.87 -5.25
CA PRO A 57 -20.28 2.41 -3.86
C PRO A 57 -20.29 0.89 -3.67
N GLU A 58 -20.50 0.09 -4.74
CA GLU A 58 -20.51 -1.37 -4.71
C GLU A 58 -19.10 -1.98 -4.82
N ALA A 59 -18.13 -1.19 -5.30
CA ALA A 59 -16.76 -1.64 -5.54
C ALA A 59 -16.10 -2.33 -4.32
N PRO A 60 -16.26 -1.84 -3.07
CA PRO A 60 -15.67 -2.50 -1.91
C PRO A 60 -16.20 -3.92 -1.70
N GLY A 61 -17.50 -4.14 -1.89
CA GLY A 61 -18.14 -5.45 -1.72
C GLY A 61 -17.80 -6.43 -2.83
N LEU A 62 -17.76 -5.96 -4.09
CA LEU A 62 -17.29 -6.77 -5.22
C LEU A 62 -15.82 -7.14 -5.09
N PHE A 63 -14.98 -6.21 -4.60
CA PHE A 63 -13.58 -6.51 -4.30
C PHE A 63 -13.44 -7.63 -3.26
N ASP A 64 -14.24 -7.60 -2.18
CA ASP A 64 -14.20 -8.64 -1.15
C ASP A 64 -14.64 -10.00 -1.71
N GLN A 65 -15.61 -10.02 -2.64
CA GLN A 65 -15.99 -11.24 -3.37
C GLN A 65 -14.84 -11.76 -4.25
N VAL A 66 -14.16 -10.89 -4.99
CA VAL A 66 -12.99 -11.28 -5.80
C VAL A 66 -11.89 -11.91 -4.93
N LEU A 67 -11.60 -11.33 -3.77
CA LEU A 67 -10.63 -11.92 -2.84
C LEU A 67 -11.03 -13.31 -2.35
N TRP A 68 -12.33 -13.52 -2.10
CA TRP A 68 -12.84 -14.81 -1.68
C TRP A 68 -12.77 -15.84 -2.81
N GLU A 69 -13.18 -15.47 -4.03
CA GLU A 69 -13.17 -16.36 -5.20
C GLU A 69 -11.75 -16.77 -5.63
N LEU A 70 -10.77 -15.87 -5.48
CA LEU A 70 -9.37 -16.09 -5.84
C LEU A 70 -8.52 -16.66 -4.69
N ASP A 71 -9.12 -16.97 -3.53
CA ASP A 71 -8.42 -17.43 -2.33
C ASP A 71 -7.28 -16.48 -1.88
N LEU A 72 -7.56 -15.17 -1.91
CA LEU A 72 -6.64 -14.08 -1.58
C LEU A 72 -6.96 -13.41 -0.24
N SER A 73 -7.73 -14.08 0.62
CA SER A 73 -8.07 -13.54 1.93
C SER A 73 -6.81 -13.25 2.73
N VAL A 74 -6.76 -12.07 3.33
CA VAL A 74 -5.60 -11.61 4.10
C VAL A 74 -5.90 -11.76 5.58
N GLU A 75 -5.04 -12.51 6.27
CA GLU A 75 -5.00 -12.55 7.72
C GLU A 75 -4.14 -11.39 8.23
N VAL A 76 -4.73 -10.54 9.06
CA VAL A 76 -4.00 -9.51 9.80
C VAL A 76 -3.55 -10.12 11.13
N PRO A 77 -2.31 -9.86 11.59
CA PRO A 77 -1.88 -10.31 12.90
C PRO A 77 -2.82 -9.80 14.01
N ASP A 78 -3.25 -10.70 14.90
CA ASP A 78 -4.04 -10.34 16.08
C ASP A 78 -3.28 -9.44 17.06
N ASP A 79 -1.94 -9.51 17.05
CA ASP A 79 -1.08 -8.65 17.84
C ASP A 79 -1.07 -7.22 17.25
N PRO A 80 -1.54 -6.20 17.98
CA PRO A 80 -1.59 -4.82 17.50
C PRO A 80 -0.21 -4.32 17.06
N ARG A 81 0.86 -4.74 17.73
CA ARG A 81 2.22 -4.32 17.38
C ARG A 81 2.68 -4.92 16.06
N ALA A 82 2.42 -6.21 15.85
CA ALA A 82 2.70 -6.88 14.58
C ALA A 82 1.87 -6.29 13.43
N ALA A 83 0.60 -5.93 13.66
CA ALA A 83 -0.23 -5.25 12.66
C ALA A 83 0.35 -3.88 12.24
N GLN A 84 0.88 -3.10 13.19
CA GLN A 84 1.56 -1.83 12.88
C GLN A 84 2.83 -2.04 12.04
N TRP A 85 3.63 -3.06 12.34
CA TRP A 85 4.78 -3.39 11.49
C TRP A 85 4.37 -3.84 10.10
N ALA A 86 3.33 -4.67 9.99
CA ALA A 86 2.77 -5.06 8.70
C ALA A 86 2.31 -3.84 7.89
N LEU A 87 1.72 -2.83 8.54
CA LEU A 87 1.34 -1.57 7.91
C LEU A 87 2.55 -0.76 7.42
N ALA A 88 3.63 -0.68 8.20
CA ALA A 88 4.86 -0.02 7.74
C ALA A 88 5.46 -0.71 6.52
N TYR A 89 5.55 -2.05 6.53
CA TYR A 89 6.07 -2.80 5.39
C TYR A 89 5.18 -2.64 4.16
N TRP A 90 3.86 -2.74 4.33
CA TRP A 90 2.91 -2.51 3.26
C TRP A 90 3.06 -1.11 2.65
N ALA A 91 3.13 -0.06 3.47
CA ALA A 91 3.27 1.31 2.96
C ALA A 91 4.61 1.50 2.23
N ALA A 92 5.70 0.95 2.76
CA ALA A 92 7.01 1.01 2.12
C ALA A 92 7.03 0.28 0.76
N GLU A 93 6.40 -0.89 0.64
CA GLU A 93 6.26 -1.59 -0.64
C GLU A 93 5.52 -0.74 -1.68
N GLN A 94 4.45 -0.05 -1.26
CA GLN A 94 3.65 0.80 -2.14
C GLN A 94 4.36 2.11 -2.53
N ILE A 95 5.24 2.63 -1.67
CA ILE A 95 6.12 3.76 -2.04
C ILE A 95 7.12 3.31 -3.11
N VAL A 96 7.70 2.12 -2.95
CA VAL A 96 8.73 1.60 -3.85
C VAL A 96 8.18 1.22 -5.22
N ASP A 97 6.96 0.69 -5.28
CA ASP A 97 6.29 0.34 -6.54
C ASP A 97 5.60 1.54 -7.22
N GLY A 98 5.57 2.70 -6.56
CA GLY A 98 5.00 3.95 -7.07
C GLY A 98 3.47 4.00 -6.98
N THR A 99 2.83 3.05 -6.31
CA THR A 99 1.37 3.03 -6.16
C THR A 99 0.87 3.78 -4.93
N LEU A 100 1.77 4.24 -4.06
CA LEU A 100 1.52 5.21 -3.01
C LEU A 100 2.51 6.37 -3.16
N ASP A 101 1.98 7.59 -3.16
CA ASP A 101 2.77 8.82 -3.17
C ASP A 101 3.82 8.80 -2.03
N PRO A 102 5.11 9.11 -2.30
CA PRO A 102 6.15 9.04 -1.29
C PRO A 102 5.88 9.92 -0.06
N THR A 103 5.30 11.10 -0.25
CA THR A 103 4.96 12.02 0.84
C THR A 103 3.85 11.44 1.71
N ALA A 104 2.74 11.01 1.10
CA ALA A 104 1.63 10.39 1.81
C ALA A 104 2.05 9.09 2.51
N GLY A 105 2.89 8.28 1.86
CA GLY A 105 3.40 7.04 2.42
C GLY A 105 4.35 7.25 3.60
N ALA A 106 5.30 8.18 3.49
CA ALA A 106 6.19 8.53 4.59
C ALA A 106 5.42 9.10 5.78
N TRP A 107 4.41 9.95 5.52
CA TRP A 107 3.52 10.47 6.56
C TRP A 107 2.71 9.40 7.27
N LEU A 108 2.16 8.44 6.54
CA LEU A 108 1.46 7.27 7.11
C LEU A 108 2.40 6.50 8.04
N ILE A 109 3.60 6.18 7.58
CA ILE A 109 4.58 5.42 8.36
C ILE A 109 4.99 6.20 9.62
N TRP A 110 5.14 7.52 9.52
CA TRP A 110 5.52 8.35 10.66
C TRP A 110 4.41 8.55 11.68
N TYR A 111 3.25 9.05 11.23
CA TYR A 111 2.18 9.49 12.11
C TYR A 111 1.34 8.34 12.65
N ASP A 112 1.03 7.35 11.82
CA ASP A 112 0.18 6.23 12.24
C ASP A 112 1.03 5.13 12.89
N VAL A 113 2.09 4.69 12.21
CA VAL A 113 2.86 3.51 12.62
C VAL A 113 3.92 3.83 13.66
N ALA A 114 4.82 4.77 13.38
CA ALA A 114 5.93 5.06 14.29
C ALA A 114 5.42 5.59 15.63
N TYR A 115 4.40 6.45 15.64
CA TYR A 115 3.74 6.89 16.88
C TYR A 115 3.20 5.72 17.70
N ALA A 116 2.41 4.82 17.09
CA ALA A 116 1.83 3.66 17.77
C ALA A 116 2.90 2.69 18.32
N LEU A 117 4.06 2.61 17.65
CA LEU A 117 5.19 1.77 18.05
C LEU A 117 6.19 2.46 19.01
N GLY A 118 5.99 3.73 19.36
CA GLY A 118 6.88 4.50 20.22
C GLY A 118 8.20 4.92 19.55
N TYR A 119 8.13 5.26 18.26
CA TYR A 119 9.23 5.74 17.42
C TYR A 119 10.45 4.81 17.35
N PRO A 120 10.28 3.60 16.79
CA PRO A 120 11.39 2.66 16.66
C PRO A 120 12.45 3.19 15.68
N LYS A 121 13.73 2.99 16.01
CA LYS A 121 14.88 3.43 15.18
C LYS A 121 14.83 2.93 13.73
N ALA A 122 14.24 1.76 13.48
CA ALA A 122 14.13 1.22 12.13
C ALA A 122 13.24 2.08 11.20
N LEU A 123 12.33 2.89 11.76
CA LEU A 123 11.47 3.82 11.00
C LEU A 123 12.00 5.25 10.98
N GLU A 124 13.10 5.53 11.69
CA GLU A 124 13.69 6.87 11.81
C GLU A 124 14.03 7.49 10.44
N PRO A 125 14.63 6.77 9.47
CA PRO A 125 14.91 7.35 8.14
C PRO A 125 13.64 7.81 7.41
N LEU A 126 12.58 6.99 7.45
CA LEU A 126 11.30 7.32 6.80
C LEU A 126 10.57 8.46 7.52
N GLY A 127 10.65 8.50 8.85
CA GLY A 127 10.14 9.62 9.65
C GLY A 127 10.87 10.93 9.34
N HIS A 128 12.18 10.88 9.16
CA HIS A 128 12.97 12.05 8.76
C HIS A 128 12.55 12.57 7.38
N CYS A 129 12.39 11.68 6.40
CA CYS A 129 11.87 12.02 5.08
C CYS A 129 10.48 12.68 5.14
N ALA A 130 9.56 12.15 5.96
CA ALA A 130 8.22 12.72 6.12
C ALA A 130 8.27 14.18 6.60
N LEU A 131 9.11 14.47 7.60
CA LEU A 131 9.28 15.82 8.14
C LEU A 131 9.91 16.78 7.13
N LEU A 132 10.90 16.31 6.35
CA LEU A 132 11.52 17.12 5.29
C LEU A 132 10.54 17.45 4.17
N LEU A 133 9.73 16.47 3.73
CA LEU A 133 8.73 16.68 2.68
C LEU A 133 7.61 17.64 3.12
N ASP A 134 7.16 17.54 4.37
CA ASP A 134 6.15 18.46 4.93
C ASP A 134 6.66 19.89 5.10
N SER A 135 7.93 20.03 5.45
CA SER A 135 8.57 21.32 5.72
C SER A 135 9.21 21.95 4.47
N TRP A 136 9.13 21.28 3.32
CA TRP A 136 9.79 21.72 2.11
C TRP A 136 9.22 23.06 1.60
N ASP A 137 10.10 23.90 1.08
CA ASP A 137 9.76 25.21 0.53
C ASP A 137 10.60 25.52 -0.71
N GLU A 138 10.06 26.32 -1.64
CA GLU A 138 10.72 26.70 -2.90
C GLU A 138 12.08 27.41 -2.70
N GLY A 139 12.32 28.00 -1.53
CA GLY A 139 13.59 28.63 -1.17
C GLY A 139 14.72 27.66 -0.83
N TRP A 140 14.46 26.35 -0.76
CA TRP A 140 15.48 25.35 -0.42
C TRP A 140 16.40 25.04 -1.60
N SER A 141 17.68 24.77 -1.33
CA SER A 141 18.63 24.32 -2.36
C SER A 141 18.34 22.90 -2.87
N THR A 142 17.56 22.12 -2.14
CA THR A 142 17.19 20.75 -2.48
C THR A 142 15.84 20.75 -3.17
N ALA A 143 15.78 20.19 -4.38
CA ALA A 143 14.52 20.06 -5.11
C ALA A 143 13.59 19.03 -4.44
N PHE A 144 12.27 19.26 -4.51
CA PHE A 144 11.26 18.36 -3.94
C PHE A 144 11.39 16.92 -4.46
N GLU A 145 11.65 16.76 -5.77
CA GLU A 145 11.83 15.47 -6.44
C GLU A 145 13.10 14.73 -5.97
N SER A 146 14.04 15.45 -5.34
CA SER A 146 15.19 14.80 -4.69
C SER A 146 14.77 14.17 -3.36
N LEU A 147 13.93 14.87 -2.58
CA LEU A 147 13.39 14.34 -1.33
C LEU A 147 12.45 13.15 -1.57
N GLU A 148 11.65 13.17 -2.64
CA GLU A 148 10.85 12.01 -3.05
C GLU A 148 11.72 10.79 -3.38
N ARG A 149 12.81 10.99 -4.13
CA ARG A 149 13.77 9.91 -4.44
C ARG A 149 14.45 9.38 -3.19
N ASP A 150 14.84 10.26 -2.27
CA ASP A 150 15.44 9.86 -0.99
C ASP A 150 14.45 9.06 -0.14
N THR A 151 13.17 9.42 -0.17
CA THR A 151 12.09 8.68 0.51
C THR A 151 11.89 7.29 -0.07
N ILE A 152 11.88 7.16 -1.41
CA ILE A 152 11.82 5.87 -2.09
C ILE A 152 13.04 5.01 -1.73
N GLN A 153 14.22 5.62 -1.65
CA GLN A 153 15.45 4.92 -1.26
C GLN A 153 15.40 4.44 0.20
N ALA A 154 14.95 5.29 1.13
CA ALA A 154 14.76 4.93 2.53
C ALA A 154 13.74 3.79 2.69
N ALA A 155 12.66 3.78 1.90
CA ALA A 155 11.69 2.69 1.88
C ALA A 155 12.32 1.37 1.42
N ARG A 156 13.15 1.39 0.36
CA ARG A 156 13.89 0.20 -0.11
C ARG A 156 14.84 -0.34 0.96
N GLU A 157 15.57 0.54 1.63
CA GLU A 157 16.49 0.16 2.69
C GLU A 157 15.75 -0.45 3.87
N PHE A 158 14.64 0.16 4.29
CA PHE A 158 13.77 -0.38 5.32
C PHE A 158 13.27 -1.79 4.98
N LEU A 159 12.77 -2.01 3.76
CA LEU A 159 12.35 -3.34 3.29
C LEU A 159 13.52 -4.35 3.27
N GLY A 160 14.73 -3.90 2.95
CA GLY A 160 15.94 -4.71 2.99
C GLY A 160 16.31 -5.24 4.39
N THR A 161 15.90 -4.52 5.45
CA THR A 161 16.15 -4.90 6.85
C THR A 161 15.14 -5.89 7.44
N ARG A 162 14.11 -6.31 6.66
CA ARG A 162 13.06 -7.21 7.14
C ARG A 162 13.65 -8.53 7.68
N PRO A 163 13.33 -8.94 8.93
CA PRO A 163 13.79 -10.21 9.47
C PRO A 163 13.28 -11.38 8.62
N PRO A 164 14.09 -12.44 8.41
CA PRO A 164 13.76 -13.52 7.48
C PRO A 164 12.52 -14.35 7.83
N GLY A 165 11.94 -14.20 9.03
CA GLY A 165 10.67 -14.86 9.41
C GLY A 165 9.42 -14.19 8.85
N ASP A 166 9.56 -13.06 8.16
CA ASP A 166 8.46 -12.25 7.65
C ASP A 166 8.51 -12.08 6.13
N ARG A 167 9.47 -12.76 5.46
CA ARG A 167 9.51 -12.90 4.01
C ARG A 167 8.47 -13.95 3.62
N ARG A 168 7.32 -13.52 3.09
CA ARG A 168 6.39 -14.44 2.42
C ARG A 168 7.06 -14.94 1.14
N ASP A 169 7.48 -16.21 1.18
CA ASP A 169 7.72 -17.05 -0.01
C ASP A 169 6.42 -17.22 -0.83
#